data_AF-A0A367J0S8-F1
#
_entry.id   AF-A0A367J0S8-F1
#
_cell.length_a   1.000
_cell.length_b   1.000
_cell.length_c   1.000
_cell.angle_alpha   90.00
_cell.angle_beta   90.00
_cell.angle_gamma   90.00
#
_symmetry.space_group_name_H-M   'P 1'
#
loop_
_entity.id
_entity.type
_entity.pdbx_description
1 polymer ?
#
loop_
_entity_poly.entity_id
_entity_poly.type
_entity_poly.pdbx_seq_one_letter_code
_entity_poly.pdbx_strand_id
1 'polypeptide(L)'
;DAHNQRWNYRDDGFIYLQANPNLVLDIRGNWTKPGTIVLLYERKYKDNLNQLWDLIPYEPASDQSSVISPSIHSQNTEVDDDDDYAFSSASYAL
;
A
#
# COMPACT_ATOMS: atom_id res chain seq x y z
N ASP A 1 26.15 -0.50 -0.09
CA ASP A 1 25.44 0.53 -0.87
C ASP A 1 23.96 0.18 -0.88
N ALA A 2 23.06 1.16 -0.81
CA ALA A 2 21.61 0.98 -0.69
C ALA A 2 20.89 1.54 -1.93
N HIS A 3 21.55 1.46 -3.09
CA HIS A 3 21.14 2.13 -4.33
C HIS A 3 19.69 1.81 -4.73
N ASN A 4 19.27 0.55 -4.56
CA ASN A 4 17.94 0.06 -4.94
C ASN A 4 16.88 0.25 -3.84
N GLN A 5 17.23 0.93 -2.75
CA GLN A 5 16.31 1.27 -1.64
C GLN A 5 16.01 2.76 -1.57
N ARG A 6 16.49 3.54 -2.55
CA ARG A 6 16.21 4.97 -2.66
C ARG A 6 15.00 5.17 -3.56
N TRP A 7 13.95 5.75 -3.00
CA TRP A 7 12.67 5.96 -3.66
C TRP A 7 12.35 7.45 -3.71
N ASN A 8 11.63 7.87 -4.73
CA ASN A 8 11.08 9.22 -4.85
C ASN A 8 9.57 9.14 -5.03
N TYR A 9 8.89 10.17 -4.57
CA TYR A 9 7.47 10.43 -4.80
C TYR A 9 7.33 11.76 -5.54
N ARG A 10 6.37 11.85 -6.46
CA ARG A 10 6.05 13.04 -7.25
C ARG A 10 4.59 13.42 -7.06
N ASP A 11 4.28 14.68 -7.33
CA ASP A 11 2.92 15.23 -7.24
C ASP A 11 1.92 14.56 -8.22
N ASP A 12 2.41 13.81 -9.21
CA ASP A 12 1.60 12.99 -10.13
C ASP A 12 1.29 11.59 -9.59
N GLY A 13 1.61 11.30 -8.32
CA GLY A 13 1.21 10.08 -7.60
C GLY A 13 2.13 8.88 -7.78
N PHE A 14 3.20 8.98 -8.58
CA PHE A 14 4.12 7.86 -8.79
C PHE A 14 5.15 7.74 -7.67
N ILE A 15 5.32 6.52 -7.17
CA ILE A 15 6.45 6.11 -6.32
C ILE A 15 7.43 5.31 -7.20
N TYR A 16 8.68 5.75 -7.31
CA TYR A 16 9.66 5.17 -8.24
C TYR A 16 11.07 5.07 -7.67
N LEU A 17 11.88 4.16 -8.23
CA LEU A 17 13.28 4.00 -7.85
C LEU A 17 14.11 5.20 -8.30
N GLN A 18 14.93 5.76 -7.42
CA GLN A 18 15.90 6.79 -7.80
C GLN A 18 16.89 6.28 -8.85
N ALA A 19 17.28 4.99 -8.76
CA ALA A 19 18.18 4.33 -9.70
C ALA A 19 17.59 4.17 -11.12
N ASN A 20 16.26 4.00 -11.23
CA ASN A 20 15.57 3.85 -12.50
C ASN A 20 14.14 4.42 -12.42
N PRO A 21 13.94 5.69 -12.83
CA PRO A 21 12.63 6.35 -12.77
C PRO A 21 11.54 5.78 -13.68
N ASN A 22 11.86 4.83 -14.58
CA ASN A 22 10.86 4.16 -15.42
C ASN A 22 10.18 2.97 -14.72
N LEU A 23 10.67 2.59 -13.55
CA LEU A 23 10.13 1.52 -12.74
C LEU A 23 9.38 2.10 -11.53
N VAL A 24 8.09 1.80 -11.45
CA VAL A 24 7.14 2.37 -10.49
C VAL A 24 6.45 1.29 -9.66
N LEU A 25 5.95 1.66 -8.48
CA LEU A 25 5.15 0.78 -7.63
C LEU A 25 3.76 0.54 -8.27
N ASP A 26 3.42 -0.73 -8.51
CA ASP A 26 2.22 -1.17 -9.26
C ASP A 26 1.47 -2.26 -8.49
N ILE A 27 0.14 -2.19 -8.47
CA ILE A 27 -0.72 -3.28 -8.00
C ILE A 27 -0.92 -4.29 -9.11
N ARG A 28 -0.48 -5.54 -8.88
CA ARG A 28 -0.48 -6.61 -9.88
C ARG A 28 -1.85 -6.78 -10.53
N GLY A 29 -1.89 -6.62 -11.86
CA GLY A 29 -3.08 -6.86 -12.66
C GLY A 29 -4.24 -5.89 -12.40
N ASN A 30 -4.02 -4.81 -11.65
CA ASN A 30 -5.08 -3.91 -11.19
C ASN A 30 -6.18 -4.64 -10.38
N TRP A 31 -5.80 -5.68 -9.63
CA TRP A 31 -6.74 -6.43 -8.81
C TRP A 31 -6.96 -5.75 -7.46
N THR A 32 -8.18 -5.84 -6.94
CA THR A 32 -8.59 -5.22 -5.68
C THR A 32 -8.80 -6.24 -4.55
N LYS A 33 -8.51 -7.53 -4.81
CA LYS A 33 -8.64 -8.57 -3.79
C LYS A 33 -7.64 -8.31 -2.65
N PRO A 34 -8.03 -8.50 -1.37
CA PRO A 34 -7.09 -8.46 -0.25
C PRO A 34 -5.88 -9.34 -0.49
N GLY A 35 -4.70 -8.86 -0.09
CA GLY A 35 -3.42 -9.56 -0.31
C GLY A 35 -2.91 -9.52 -1.75
N THR A 36 -3.48 -8.71 -2.64
CA THR A 36 -2.92 -8.51 -3.98
C THR A 36 -1.50 -7.97 -3.89
N ILE A 37 -0.60 -8.60 -4.66
CA ILE A 37 0.82 -8.26 -4.67
C ILE A 37 1.03 -6.84 -5.22
N VAL A 38 1.81 -6.06 -4.48
CA VAL A 38 2.45 -4.84 -4.97
C VAL A 38 3.84 -5.20 -5.51
N LEU A 39 4.16 -4.75 -6.71
CA LEU A 39 5.41 -5.07 -7.40
C LEU A 39 5.99 -3.84 -8.09
N LEU A 40 7.18 -3.99 -8.66
CA LEU A 40 7.80 -2.99 -9.50
C LEU A 40 7.46 -3.27 -10.98
N TYR A 41 6.93 -2.27 -11.69
CA TYR A 41 6.54 -2.42 -13.10
C TYR A 41 6.96 -1.21 -13.94
N GLU A 42 6.95 -1.37 -15.25
CA GLU A 42 7.17 -0.26 -16.17
C GLU A 42 6.04 0.77 -16.04
N ARG A 43 6.43 2.06 -16.01
CA ARG A 43 5.49 3.17 -15.91
C ARG A 43 4.56 3.20 -17.12
N LYS A 44 3.25 3.18 -16.85
CA LYS A 44 2.20 3.32 -17.87
C LYS A 44 1.78 4.78 -18.03
N TYR A 45 1.50 5.16 -19.27
CA TYR A 45 1.00 6.50 -19.64
C TYR A 45 -0.54 6.57 -19.79
N LYS A 46 -1.21 5.42 -19.76
CA LYS A 46 -2.67 5.26 -19.84
C LYS A 46 -3.08 4.11 -18.93
N ASP A 47 -4.32 4.12 -18.46
CA ASP A 47 -4.90 3.07 -17.61
C ASP A 47 -3.98 2.69 -16.43
N ASN A 48 -3.44 3.72 -15.78
CA ASN A 48 -2.34 3.62 -14.82
C ASN A 48 -2.76 3.92 -13.37
N LEU A 49 -4.06 3.93 -13.08
CA LEU A 49 -4.57 4.19 -11.73
C LEU A 49 -3.98 3.22 -10.70
N ASN A 50 -3.66 2.00 -11.11
CA ASN A 50 -3.01 0.99 -10.27
C ASN A 50 -1.52 1.28 -9.97
N GLN A 51 -0.99 2.40 -10.44
CA GLN A 51 0.38 2.89 -10.23
C GLN A 51 0.42 4.25 -9.51
N LEU A 52 -0.75 4.84 -9.21
CA LEU A 52 -0.86 6.13 -8.54
C LEU A 52 -1.21 5.92 -7.07
N TRP A 53 -0.52 6.63 -6.19
CA TRP A 53 -0.62 6.47 -4.76
C TRP A 53 -0.81 7.82 -4.08
N ASP A 54 -1.70 7.86 -3.09
CA ASP A 54 -1.85 9.01 -2.19
C ASP A 54 -1.12 8.72 -0.88
N LEU A 55 -0.25 9.65 -0.46
CA LEU A 55 0.39 9.61 0.85
C LEU A 55 -0.47 10.37 1.85
N ILE A 56 -1.26 9.63 2.63
CA ILE A 56 -2.17 10.18 3.63
C ILE A 56 -1.48 10.12 5.00
N PRO A 57 -1.22 11.27 5.67
CA PRO A 57 -0.73 11.27 7.04
C PRO A 57 -1.70 10.52 7.96
N TYR A 58 -1.14 9.67 8.82
CA TYR A 58 -1.95 9.06 9.88
C TYR A 58 -2.19 10.10 10.95
N GLU A 59 -3.43 10.55 11.07
CA GLU A 59 -3.89 11.32 12.21
C GLU A 59 -4.38 10.33 13.27
N PRO A 60 -3.68 10.16 14.42
CA PRO A 60 -4.23 9.39 15.51
C PRO A 60 -5.56 10.02 15.90
N ALA A 61 -6.57 9.20 16.17
CA ALA A 61 -7.82 9.70 16.72
C ALA A 61 -7.48 10.49 17.99
N SER A 62 -7.52 11.82 17.93
CA SER A 62 -7.52 12.65 19.12
C SER A 62 -8.66 12.13 19.97
N ASP A 63 -8.37 11.67 21.20
CA ASP A 63 -9.35 11.12 22.14
C ASP A 63 -10.67 11.92 22.05
N GLN A 64 -11.65 11.38 21.32
CA GLN A 64 -12.98 11.94 21.18
C GLN A 64 -13.76 11.64 22.47
N SER A 65 -13.28 12.17 23.60
CA SER A 65 -13.93 12.12 24.91
C SER A 65 -14.76 13.38 25.19
N SER A 66 -15.17 14.12 24.15
CA SER A 66 -16.01 15.30 24.35
C SER A 66 -17.00 15.62 23.23
N VAL A 67 -17.62 14.62 22.58
CA VAL A 67 -18.98 14.84 22.06
C VAL A 67 -19.81 13.55 22.13
N ILE A 68 -20.46 13.33 23.27
CA ILE A 68 -21.57 12.37 23.40
C ILE A 68 -22.78 12.96 22.65
N SER A 69 -23.29 12.26 21.64
CA SER A 69 -24.73 12.05 21.44
C SER A 69 -24.99 10.80 20.60
N PRO A 70 -26.09 10.06 20.86
CA PRO A 70 -26.10 8.61 20.74
C PRO A 70 -27.00 8.10 19.61
N SER A 71 -26.58 7.04 18.93
CA SER A 71 -27.50 6.00 18.46
C SER A 71 -26.73 4.72 18.17
N ILE A 72 -27.01 3.74 19.01
CA ILE A 72 -26.47 2.39 19.09
C ILE A 72 -26.89 1.59 17.86
N HIS A 73 -25.95 0.93 17.19
CA HIS A 73 -26.13 -0.47 16.82
C HIS A 73 -24.78 -1.18 16.80
N SER A 74 -24.46 -1.80 17.94
CA SER A 74 -23.39 -2.80 18.04
C SER A 74 -23.79 -4.04 17.27
N GLN A 75 -22.93 -4.50 16.35
CA GLN A 75 -22.70 -5.93 16.17
C GLN A 75 -21.19 -6.17 16.07
N ASN A 76 -20.65 -6.72 17.17
CA ASN A 76 -19.39 -7.45 17.20
C ASN A 76 -19.59 -8.78 16.45
N THR A 77 -18.60 -9.19 15.66
CA THR A 77 -18.20 -10.57 15.24
C THR A 77 -17.45 -10.44 13.91
N GLU A 78 -16.30 -11.00 13.62
CA GLU A 78 -15.51 -12.10 14.20
C GLU A 78 -14.05 -11.89 13.76
N VAL A 79 -13.11 -12.30 14.61
CA VAL A 79 -11.70 -12.42 14.25
C VAL A 79 -11.58 -13.75 13.51
N ASP A 80 -11.48 -13.71 12.19
CA ASP A 80 -11.01 -14.86 11.42
C ASP A 80 -9.48 -14.80 11.38
N ASP A 81 -8.89 -15.47 12.37
CA ASP A 81 -7.56 -16.04 12.29
C ASP A 81 -7.60 -17.09 11.16
N ASP A 82 -7.10 -16.75 9.97
CA ASP A 82 -6.66 -17.77 9.02
C ASP A 82 -5.48 -17.28 8.17
N ASP A 83 -4.45 -18.12 8.22
CA ASP A 83 -3.43 -18.35 7.20
C ASP A 83 -2.21 -17.42 7.13
N ASP A 84 -1.23 -17.79 7.96
CA ASP A 84 0.09 -18.22 7.48
C ASP A 84 0.76 -17.28 6.46
N TYR A 85 0.87 -16.00 6.83
CA TYR A 85 1.69 -15.03 6.09
C TYR A 85 3.17 -15.21 6.46
N ALA A 86 3.71 -16.39 6.16
CA ALA A 86 5.13 -16.59 6.08
C ALA A 86 5.68 -15.64 5.02
N PHE A 87 6.41 -14.61 5.45
CA PHE A 87 7.24 -13.77 4.59
C PHE A 87 8.14 -14.73 3.79
N SER A 88 7.77 -15.02 2.55
CA SER A 88 8.54 -15.91 1.69
C SER A 88 9.90 -15.26 1.52
N SER A 89 10.89 -15.75 2.27
CA SER A 89 12.30 -15.50 2.00
C SER A 89 12.62 -16.25 0.71
N ALA A 90 12.13 -15.73 -0.42
CA ALA A 90 12.59 -16.17 -1.72
C ALA A 90 14.06 -15.76 -1.80
N SER A 91 14.91 -16.77 -1.62
CA SER A 91 16.35 -16.73 -1.75
C SER A 91 16.72 -16.22 -3.15
N TYR A 92 16.94 -14.91 -3.28
CA TYR A 92 17.78 -14.40 -4.36
C TYR A 92 19.24 -14.58 -3.90
N ALA A 93 19.75 -15.79 -4.06
CA ALA A 93 21.18 -16.07 -3.99
C ALA A 93 21.75 -16.05 -5.41
N LEU A 94 22.88 -15.35 -5.56
CA LEU A 94 23.72 -15.19 -6.75
C LEU A 94 24.25 -16.53 -7.30
#